data_AF-A0A9E5NQ67-F1
#
_entry.id   AF-A0A9E5NQ67-F1
#
_cell.length_a   1.000
_cell.length_b   1.000
_cell.length_c   1.000
_cell.angle_alpha   90.00
_cell.angle_beta   90.00
_cell.angle_gamma   90.00
#
_symmetry.space_group_name_H-M   'P 1'
#
loop_
_entity.id
_entity.type
_entity.pdbx_description
1 polymer ?
#
loop_
_entity_poly.entity_id
_entity_poly.type
_entity_poly.pdbx_seq_one_letter_code
_entity_poly.pdbx_strand_id
1 'polypeptide(L)'
;MYDKNERAKFTSRGQAVYEKLKSDLEPAHEGEIVAIHPESGDHFLGKTLNEADEKAFASYPDEWLYFVRLGSPEAALPLKTW
;
A
#
# COMPACT_ATOMS: atom_id res chain seq x y z
N MET A 1 5.62 14.49 -0.61
CA MET A 1 4.49 15.00 0.21
C MET A 1 4.98 16.10 1.14
N TYR A 2 4.46 17.31 1.02
CA TYR A 2 4.88 18.43 1.88
C TYR A 2 3.68 19.15 2.52
N ASP A 3 2.92 18.42 3.33
CA ASP A 3 2.14 18.91 4.49
C ASP A 3 1.74 17.67 5.34
N LYS A 4 1.75 17.79 6.68
CA LYS A 4 1.32 16.74 7.62
C LYS A 4 -0.13 16.30 7.36
N ASN A 5 -0.99 17.23 6.98
CA ASN A 5 -2.40 17.01 6.70
C ASN A 5 -2.63 16.21 5.42
N GLU A 6 -1.86 16.48 4.37
CA GLU A 6 -1.95 15.75 3.10
C GLU A 6 -1.51 14.30 3.28
N ARG A 7 -0.44 14.06 4.04
CA ARG A 7 0.01 12.71 4.38
C ARG A 7 -1.05 11.94 5.17
N ALA A 8 -1.67 12.57 6.16
CA ALA A 8 -2.74 11.94 6.93
C ALA A 8 -3.96 11.57 6.05
N LYS A 9 -4.37 12.47 5.14
CA LYS A 9 -5.45 12.18 4.16
C LYS A 9 -5.07 11.07 3.20
N PHE A 10 -3.81 11.01 2.77
CA PHE A 10 -3.31 9.94 1.90
C PHE A 10 -3.34 8.58 2.62
N THR A 11 -2.78 8.50 3.83
CA THR A 11 -2.80 7.30 4.66
C THR A 11 -4.23 6.83 4.92
N SER A 12 -5.15 7.75 5.23
CA SER A 12 -6.56 7.43 5.45
C SER A 12 -7.23 6.86 4.19
N ARG A 13 -6.93 7.38 3.00
CA ARG A 13 -7.43 6.84 1.73
C ARG A 13 -6.86 5.45 1.44
N GLY A 14 -5.55 5.25 1.62
CA GLY A 14 -4.91 3.95 1.46
C GLY A 14 -5.48 2.89 2.41
N GLN A 15 -5.69 3.26 3.68
CA GLN A 15 -6.33 2.40 4.66
C GLN A 15 -7.77 2.04 4.26
N ALA A 16 -8.56 3.00 3.75
CA ALA A 16 -9.92 2.72 3.30
C ALA A 16 -9.98 1.74 2.11
N VAL A 17 -8.95 1.72 1.25
CA VAL A 17 -8.83 0.71 0.18
C VAL A 17 -8.42 -0.64 0.77
N TYR A 18 -7.43 -0.66 1.67
CA TYR A 18 -7.01 -1.88 2.36
C TYR A 18 -8.18 -2.58 3.07
N GLU A 19 -9.00 -1.83 3.80
CA GLU A 19 -10.16 -2.37 4.52
C GLU A 19 -11.16 -3.10 3.62
N LYS A 20 -11.23 -2.74 2.33
CA LYS A 20 -12.07 -3.44 1.34
C LYS A 20 -11.39 -4.69 0.79
N LEU A 21 -10.07 -4.66 0.66
CA LEU A 21 -9.27 -5.76 0.07
C LEU A 21 -8.92 -6.84 1.10
N LYS A 22 -8.83 -6.50 2.39
CA LYS A 22 -8.30 -7.39 3.43
C LYS A 22 -9.05 -8.72 3.52
N SER A 23 -10.37 -8.73 3.34
CA SER A 23 -11.17 -9.96 3.41
C SER A 23 -10.86 -10.95 2.29
N ASP A 24 -10.41 -10.45 1.14
CA ASP A 24 -10.04 -11.29 -0.01
C ASP A 24 -8.56 -11.66 0.02
N LEU A 25 -7.69 -10.75 0.50
CA LEU A 25 -6.24 -10.91 0.46
C LEU A 25 -5.67 -11.64 1.69
N GLU A 26 -6.12 -11.31 2.90
CA GLU A 26 -5.55 -11.88 4.14
C GLU A 26 -5.62 -13.42 4.19
N PRO A 27 -6.70 -14.11 3.75
CA PRO A 27 -6.77 -15.57 3.82
C PRO A 27 -5.71 -16.31 2.97
N ALA A 28 -5.23 -15.69 1.89
CA ALA A 28 -4.31 -16.32 0.94
C ALA A 28 -2.88 -15.75 0.98
N HIS A 29 -2.72 -14.53 1.52
CA HIS A 29 -1.49 -13.74 1.44
C HIS A 29 -1.07 -13.19 2.82
N GLU A 30 -1.45 -13.86 3.90
CA GLU A 30 -1.09 -13.46 5.27
C GLU A 30 0.44 -13.24 5.39
N GLY A 31 0.83 -12.10 5.96
CA GLY A 31 2.24 -11.72 6.14
C GLY A 31 2.92 -11.11 4.92
N GLU A 32 2.32 -11.19 3.73
CA GLU A 32 2.78 -10.45 2.54
C GLU A 32 2.51 -8.95 2.68
N ILE A 33 3.17 -8.15 1.85
CA ILE A 33 3.01 -6.71 1.76
C ILE A 33 2.19 -6.38 0.54
N VAL A 34 1.19 -5.52 0.72
CA VAL A 34 0.43 -4.92 -0.37
C VAL A 34 0.79 -3.44 -0.49
N ALA A 35 1.20 -3.03 -1.69
CA ALA A 35 1.37 -1.65 -2.09
C ALA A 35 0.09 -1.18 -2.77
N ILE A 36 -0.53 -0.10 -2.27
CA ILE A 36 -1.82 0.37 -2.74
C ILE A 36 -1.68 1.81 -3.25
N HIS A 37 -2.13 2.05 -4.47
CA HIS A 37 -2.29 3.42 -4.97
C HIS A 37 -3.66 3.96 -4.52
N PRO A 38 -3.72 4.92 -3.60
CA PRO A 38 -4.97 5.27 -2.91
C PRO A 38 -5.98 6.03 -3.77
N GLU A 39 -5.59 6.51 -4.95
CA GLU A 39 -6.51 7.21 -5.86
C GLU A 39 -7.13 6.28 -6.90
N SER A 40 -6.36 5.33 -7.45
CA SER A 40 -6.88 4.35 -8.42
C SER A 40 -7.48 3.11 -7.76
N GLY A 41 -6.99 2.73 -6.56
CA GLY A 41 -7.33 1.47 -5.92
C GLY A 41 -6.50 0.27 -6.42
N ASP A 42 -5.55 0.50 -7.32
CA ASP A 42 -4.63 -0.53 -7.76
C ASP A 42 -3.76 -1.01 -6.59
N HIS A 43 -3.49 -2.30 -6.59
CA HIS A 43 -2.75 -2.94 -5.52
C HIS A 43 -1.79 -4.00 -6.05
N PHE A 44 -0.64 -4.10 -5.38
CA PHE A 44 0.47 -4.97 -5.78
C PHE A 44 0.97 -5.74 -4.58
N LEU A 45 0.97 -7.07 -4.68
CA LEU A 45 1.41 -7.98 -3.62
C LEU A 45 2.88 -8.34 -3.77
N GLY A 46 3.62 -8.40 -2.67
CA GLY A 46 4.98 -8.92 -2.62
C GLY A 46 5.27 -9.57 -1.28
N LYS A 47 6.15 -10.58 -1.25
CA LYS A 47 6.57 -11.22 0.00
C LYS A 47 7.42 -10.30 0.85
N THR A 48 8.02 -9.30 0.22
CA THR A 48 8.83 -8.26 0.84
C THR A 48 8.38 -6.88 0.37
N LEU A 49 8.82 -5.84 1.08
CA LEU A 49 8.56 -4.45 0.72
C LEU A 49 9.10 -4.16 -0.69
N ASN A 50 10.31 -4.65 -0.97
CA ASN A 50 10.98 -4.43 -2.25
C ASN A 50 10.24 -5.12 -3.41
N GLU A 51 9.74 -6.34 -3.23
CA GLU A 51 8.96 -7.01 -4.26
C GLU A 51 7.63 -6.32 -4.56
N ALA A 52 6.96 -5.80 -3.52
CA ALA A 52 5.73 -5.03 -3.69
C ALA A 52 6.01 -3.70 -4.39
N ASP A 53 7.12 -3.05 -4.04
CA ASP A 53 7.57 -1.79 -4.63
C ASP A 53 7.96 -1.95 -6.10
N GLU A 54 8.77 -2.96 -6.45
CA GLU A 54 9.16 -3.23 -7.84
C GLU A 54 7.94 -3.41 -8.77
N LYS A 55 6.90 -4.10 -8.28
CA LYS A 55 5.65 -4.29 -9.04
C LYS A 55 4.85 -2.99 -9.15
N ALA A 56 4.80 -2.21 -8.07
CA ALA A 56 4.15 -0.91 -8.07
C ALA A 56 4.86 0.07 -9.01
N PHE A 57 6.19 0.16 -8.94
CA PHE A 57 7.04 1.03 -9.74
C PHE A 57 6.86 0.78 -11.24
N ALA A 58 6.65 -0.48 -11.65
CA ALA A 58 6.39 -0.80 -13.05
C ALA A 58 5.12 -0.11 -13.62
N SER A 59 4.14 0.20 -12.77
CA SER A 59 2.89 0.90 -13.16
C SER A 59 2.88 2.37 -12.74
N TYR A 60 3.53 2.68 -11.62
CA TYR A 60 3.50 3.95 -10.91
C TYR A 60 4.93 4.38 -10.53
N PRO A 61 5.78 4.71 -11.50
CA PRO A 61 7.15 5.11 -11.21
C PRO A 61 7.18 6.48 -10.54
N ASP A 62 8.03 6.62 -9.52
CA ASP A 62 8.18 7.85 -8.74
C ASP A 62 6.87 8.36 -8.08
N GLU A 63 5.90 7.48 -7.84
CA GLU A 63 4.62 7.85 -7.22
C GLU A 63 4.52 7.41 -5.76
N TRP A 64 3.64 8.07 -5.02
CA TRP A 64 3.37 7.71 -3.62
C TRP A 64 2.34 6.58 -3.54
N LEU A 65 2.69 5.53 -2.80
CA LEU A 65 1.81 4.42 -2.49
C LEU A 65 1.71 4.19 -0.98
N TYR A 66 0.64 3.50 -0.58
CA TYR A 66 0.39 3.05 0.77
C TYR A 66 0.78 1.59 0.89
N PHE A 67 1.83 1.31 1.66
CA PHE A 67 2.31 -0.04 1.91
C PHE A 67 1.79 -0.53 3.25
N VAL A 68 1.27 -1.75 3.28
CA VAL A 68 0.78 -2.37 4.53
C VAL A 68 1.03 -3.87 4.48
N ARG A 69 1.35 -4.45 5.64
CA ARG A 69 1.47 -5.90 5.79
C ARG A 69 0.10 -6.51 6.06
N LEU A 70 -0.27 -7.51 5.29
CA LEU A 70 -1.52 -8.25 5.46
C LEU A 70 -1.54 -8.96 6.82
N GLY A 71 -2.62 -8.78 7.57
CA GLY A 71 -2.73 -9.24 8.96
C GLY A 71 -1.99 -8.38 9.99
N SER A 72 -1.39 -7.25 9.60
CA SER A 72 -0.71 -6.31 10.52
C SER A 72 -0.87 -4.84 10.07
N PRO A 73 -2.11 -4.30 10.09
CA PRO A 73 -2.41 -2.97 9.56
C PRO A 73 -1.71 -1.82 10.29
N GLU A 74 -1.24 -2.03 11.53
CA GLU A 74 -0.48 -1.02 12.30
C GLU A 74 0.92 -0.74 11.73
N ALA A 75 1.43 -1.63 10.88
CA ALA A 75 2.75 -1.49 10.23
C ALA A 75 2.70 -0.72 8.90
N ALA A 76 1.62 0.03 8.64
CA ALA A 76 1.44 0.70 7.36
C ALA A 76 2.31 1.96 7.20
N LEU A 77 2.88 2.15 6.01
CA LEU A 77 3.80 3.22 5.68
C LEU A 77 3.50 3.81 4.30
N PRO A 78 3.27 5.13 4.17
CA PRO A 78 3.27 5.79 2.88
C PRO A 78 4.72 5.98 2.39
N LEU A 79 5.04 5.48 1.20
CA LEU A 79 6.36 5.58 0.58
C LEU A 79 6.23 5.97 -0.89
N LYS A 80 7.25 6.66 -1.41
CA LYS A 80 7.41 6.90 -2.84
C LYS A 80 8.13 5.69 -3.43
N THR A 81 7.67 5.12 -4.54
CA THR A 81 8.35 4.00 -5.21
C THR A 81 9.76 4.36 -5.65
N TRP A 82 10.70 3.40 -5.66
CA TRP A 82 12.12 3.65 -5.97
C TRP A 82 12.78 2.63 -6.91
#